data_AF-A0A4R2MF70-F1
#
_entry.id   AF-A0A4R2MF70-F1
#
_cell.length_a   1.000
_cell.length_b   1.000
_cell.length_c   1.000
_cell.angle_alpha   90.00
_cell.angle_beta   90.00
_cell.angle_gamma   90.00
#
_symmetry.space_group_name_H-M   'P 1'
#
loop_
_entity.id
_entity.type
_entity.pdbx_description
1 polymer ?
#
loop_
_entity_poly.entity_id
_entity_poly.type
_entity_poly.pdbx_seq_one_letter_code
_entity_poly.pdbx_strand_id
1 'polypeptide(L)'
;MSLRLQTHRFHLALPAALLAAGLLAACGGGGSSSSDSYTLGGTISGLDTEGLVLANGSDTLAVASGASSFSFDDTVSGSYKVTISAQPSGQTCQVSNGSGSASADVSSVVVSCRDYRVYVANSASNTLSQFAVGSTGTLSALSTASLGVSYAPSALVVNRNGSRAWLNYRDDELLTVLDIDSSGALSVASASAEAATFGYALALSPDESTLYSVNYGGASVSQFSLASSGKPTALSTASVSAGLSPYAMAITPDGAFAYVANASGDTISMYSVGSNGALKALSTPTVSVASRGSKPQGLAVAPGGGYLFVTLADSAKVLSYTIDSSTGMLTYNSSQSTGTTPRAIALTSTGTRAYVANAGSATVSQFLVSGGTLTPMATRTVATGSTPSGIAITPDDAYLYVSNAGDGTVSEFSVSTSGALGALATISTGGQSPVGIVAR
;
A
#
# COMPACT_ATOMS: atom_id res chain seq x y z
N MET A 1 43.92 31.01 32.35
CA MET A 1 44.26 31.56 33.69
C MET A 1 43.20 32.60 34.03
N SER A 2 42.42 32.37 35.10
CA SER A 2 41.98 33.34 36.13
C SER A 2 41.42 34.73 35.72
N LEU A 3 40.35 35.28 36.32
CA LEU A 3 39.45 34.82 37.40
C LEU A 3 38.24 35.77 37.56
N ARG A 4 37.15 35.26 38.17
CA ARG A 4 36.19 35.92 39.11
C ARG A 4 35.23 37.05 38.67
N LEU A 5 34.00 36.90 39.19
CA LEU A 5 32.95 37.90 39.38
C LEU A 5 33.40 39.06 40.30
N GLN A 6 32.72 40.20 40.20
CA GLN A 6 32.44 41.04 41.37
C GLN A 6 31.03 41.64 41.34
N THR A 7 30.43 41.72 42.53
CA THR A 7 29.04 42.13 42.79
C THR A 7 28.93 43.62 43.13
N HIS A 8 27.85 44.29 42.72
CA HIS A 8 27.45 45.56 43.33
C HIS A 8 26.15 45.42 44.13
N ARG A 9 26.24 45.72 45.44
CA ARG A 9 25.11 46.07 46.29
C ARG A 9 24.96 47.59 46.28
N PHE A 10 23.73 48.09 46.25
CA PHE A 10 23.41 49.45 46.67
C PHE A 10 22.34 49.40 47.78
N HIS A 11 22.67 49.99 48.92
CA HIS A 11 21.71 50.43 49.93
C HIS A 11 21.57 51.95 49.81
N LEU A 12 20.35 52.49 49.91
CA LEU A 12 20.09 53.81 50.49
C LEU A 12 18.68 53.84 51.10
N ALA A 13 18.37 54.87 51.89
CA ALA A 13 17.42 54.77 53.01
C ALA A 13 16.02 55.40 52.81
N LEU A 14 15.15 55.09 53.78
CA LEU A 14 13.83 55.63 54.15
C LEU A 14 13.75 57.18 54.23
N PRO A 15 12.56 57.84 54.40
CA PRO A 15 11.26 57.37 54.96
C PRO A 15 10.05 57.55 53.98
N ALA A 16 8.74 57.51 54.32
CA ALA A 16 8.01 57.63 55.61
C ALA A 16 6.61 56.93 55.65
N ALA A 17 5.75 57.39 56.56
CA ALA A 17 4.43 56.89 56.99
C ALA A 17 3.23 57.32 56.10
N LEU A 18 2.11 56.58 56.03
CA LEU A 18 1.02 56.59 57.03
C LEU A 18 0.14 55.31 57.03
N LEU A 19 -0.72 55.17 58.04
CA LEU A 19 -1.57 54.00 58.33
C LEU A 19 -2.80 53.84 57.42
N ALA A 20 -3.17 52.58 57.14
CA ALA A 20 -4.56 52.09 57.25
C ALA A 20 -4.56 50.55 57.44
N ALA A 21 -5.38 50.03 58.35
CA ALA A 21 -5.47 48.59 58.65
C ALA A 21 -6.61 47.91 57.87
N GLY A 22 -6.39 46.69 57.40
CA GLY A 22 -7.41 45.84 56.78
C GLY A 22 -7.07 44.36 56.96
N LEU A 23 -7.78 43.69 57.88
CA LEU A 23 -7.67 42.24 58.08
C LEU A 23 -8.46 41.51 57.00
N LEU A 24 -7.78 40.69 56.21
CA LEU A 24 -8.40 39.63 55.40
C LEU A 24 -7.47 38.42 55.41
N ALA A 25 -7.90 37.38 56.12
CA ALA A 25 -7.28 36.07 56.01
C ALA A 25 -7.75 35.42 54.70
N ALA A 26 -6.81 34.98 53.87
CA ALA A 26 -7.07 34.13 52.72
C ALA A 26 -6.00 33.04 52.68
N CYS A 27 -6.43 31.79 52.55
CA CYS A 27 -5.54 30.64 52.50
C CYS A 27 -4.54 30.78 51.35
N GLY A 28 -3.25 30.71 51.67
CA GLY A 28 -2.21 30.34 50.70
C GLY A 28 -2.36 28.87 50.33
N GLY A 29 -3.43 28.54 49.60
CA GLY A 29 -3.66 27.20 49.09
C GLY A 29 -2.56 26.84 48.09
N GLY A 30 -1.81 25.79 48.40
CA GLY A 30 -0.87 25.20 47.45
C GLY A 30 -1.64 24.61 46.28
N GLY A 31 -1.78 25.38 45.21
CA GLY A 31 -2.31 24.93 43.93
C GLY A 31 -1.33 24.00 43.24
N SER A 32 -1.20 22.78 43.75
CA SER A 32 -0.71 21.66 42.93
C SER A 32 -1.73 21.45 41.82
N SER A 33 -1.45 22.01 40.64
CA SER A 33 -2.16 21.67 39.42
C SER A 33 -1.82 20.21 39.09
N SER A 34 -2.57 19.26 39.67
CA SER A 34 -2.69 17.94 39.08
C SER A 34 -3.30 18.16 37.70
N SER A 35 -2.48 18.04 36.66
CA SER A 35 -3.00 17.85 35.31
C SER A 35 -3.84 16.58 35.34
N ASP A 36 -5.15 16.70 35.19
CA ASP A 36 -6.03 15.54 35.15
C ASP A 36 -5.51 14.58 34.06
N SER A 37 -5.25 13.35 34.47
CA SER A 37 -4.63 12.31 33.65
C SER A 37 -5.57 11.14 33.54
N TYR A 38 -5.84 10.71 32.30
CA TYR A 38 -6.89 9.75 31.98
C TYR A 38 -6.29 8.48 31.39
N THR A 39 -6.95 7.34 31.62
CA THR A 39 -6.57 6.09 30.96
C THR A 39 -6.85 6.16 29.46
N LEU A 40 -6.05 5.43 28.68
CA LEU A 40 -6.20 5.32 27.22
C LEU A 40 -6.26 3.85 26.82
N GLY A 41 -7.42 3.42 26.32
CA GLY A 41 -7.68 2.05 25.92
C GLY A 41 -8.78 1.95 24.88
N GLY A 42 -9.22 0.72 24.63
CA GLY A 42 -10.19 0.44 23.58
C GLY A 42 -10.52 -1.03 23.42
N THR A 43 -11.30 -1.33 22.39
CA THR A 43 -11.70 -2.69 22.02
C THR A 43 -10.88 -3.22 20.84
N ILE A 44 -10.74 -4.54 20.76
CA ILE A 44 -10.03 -5.26 19.71
C ILE A 44 -10.95 -6.34 19.13
N SER A 45 -10.85 -6.56 17.82
CA SER A 45 -11.66 -7.52 17.08
C SER A 45 -10.82 -8.22 16.00
N GLY A 46 -10.92 -9.54 15.90
CA GLY A 46 -10.26 -10.35 14.85
C GLY A 46 -8.74 -10.46 14.95
N LEU A 47 -8.14 -10.21 16.12
CA LEU A 47 -6.70 -10.39 16.36
C LEU A 47 -6.42 -11.85 16.76
N ASP A 48 -6.00 -12.65 15.79
CA ASP A 48 -5.82 -14.10 15.96
C ASP A 48 -4.34 -14.53 15.91
N THR A 49 -3.43 -13.59 15.62
CA THR A 49 -1.98 -13.82 15.53
C THR A 49 -1.16 -12.84 16.38
N GLU A 50 0.10 -13.18 16.65
CA GLU A 50 1.02 -12.33 17.41
C GLU A 50 1.65 -11.23 16.55
N GLY A 51 2.19 -10.20 17.21
CA GLY A 51 3.00 -9.15 16.59
C GLY A 51 2.34 -7.77 16.51
N LEU A 52 1.07 -7.62 16.90
CA LEU A 52 0.42 -6.32 16.98
C LEU A 52 1.08 -5.47 18.08
N VAL A 53 1.60 -4.29 17.69
CA VAL A 53 2.09 -3.28 18.64
C VAL A 53 1.40 -1.95 18.36
N LEU A 54 0.61 -1.48 19.33
CA LEU A 54 0.00 -0.16 19.33
C LEU A 54 0.99 0.88 19.88
N ALA A 55 0.86 2.14 19.46
CA ALA A 55 1.71 3.23 19.95
C ALA A 55 0.90 4.52 20.16
N ASN A 56 1.23 5.28 21.19
CA ASN A 56 0.72 6.62 21.46
C ASN A 56 1.90 7.58 21.65
N GLY A 57 2.45 8.09 20.55
CA GLY A 57 3.71 8.83 20.57
C GLY A 57 4.90 7.88 20.76
N SER A 58 5.61 8.00 21.88
CA SER A 58 6.73 7.11 22.25
C SER A 58 6.33 5.94 23.15
N ASP A 59 5.13 5.99 23.74
CA ASP A 59 4.56 4.88 24.50
C ASP A 59 4.08 3.79 23.51
N THR A 60 4.35 2.51 23.83
CA THR A 60 4.10 1.37 22.95
C THR A 60 3.58 0.18 23.74
N LEU A 61 2.49 -0.42 23.26
CA LEU A 61 1.81 -1.55 23.87
C LEU A 61 1.82 -2.75 22.92
N ALA A 62 2.53 -3.81 23.29
CA ALA A 62 2.43 -5.11 22.63
C ALA A 62 1.11 -5.78 23.03
N VAL A 63 0.32 -6.20 22.06
CA VAL A 63 -0.99 -6.82 22.28
C VAL A 63 -0.90 -8.33 22.04
N ALA A 64 -1.38 -9.12 22.99
CA ALA A 64 -1.43 -10.57 22.88
C ALA A 64 -2.48 -11.04 21.85
N SER A 65 -2.19 -12.14 21.15
CA SER A 65 -3.18 -12.81 20.29
C SER A 65 -4.44 -13.18 21.08
N GLY A 66 -5.62 -13.04 20.47
CA GLY A 66 -6.92 -13.29 21.08
C GLY A 66 -7.41 -12.20 22.03
N ALA A 67 -6.68 -11.08 22.20
CA ALA A 67 -7.13 -9.96 23.02
C ALA A 67 -8.39 -9.29 22.42
N SER A 68 -9.38 -9.00 23.27
CA SER A 68 -10.62 -8.30 22.90
C SER A 68 -10.66 -6.83 23.35
N SER A 69 -9.64 -6.38 24.09
CA SER A 69 -9.46 -5.02 24.57
C SER A 69 -7.99 -4.72 24.86
N PHE A 70 -7.68 -3.44 25.04
CA PHE A 70 -6.36 -2.98 25.48
C PHE A 70 -6.48 -1.74 26.38
N SER A 71 -5.44 -1.49 27.17
CA SER A 71 -5.15 -0.22 27.84
C SER A 71 -3.65 0.00 27.76
N PHE A 72 -3.23 1.23 27.50
CA PHE A 72 -1.85 1.65 27.76
C PHE A 72 -1.64 1.76 29.28
N ASP A 73 -0.39 1.58 29.72
CA ASP A 73 0.01 1.73 31.12
C ASP A 73 0.14 3.21 31.51
N ASP A 74 0.63 4.05 30.59
CA ASP A 74 0.74 5.50 30.80
C ASP A 74 -0.60 6.22 30.59
N THR A 75 -0.93 7.12 31.51
CA THR A 75 -2.11 7.99 31.41
C THR A 75 -1.86 9.23 30.54
N VAL A 76 -2.88 9.70 29.83
CA VAL A 76 -2.82 10.89 28.98
C VAL A 76 -3.47 12.12 29.62
N SER A 77 -2.76 13.25 29.61
CA SER A 77 -3.28 14.56 30.05
C SER A 77 -3.36 15.52 28.85
N GLY A 78 -4.33 15.30 27.96
CA GLY A 78 -4.52 16.10 26.74
C GLY A 78 -4.69 15.27 25.47
N SER A 79 -4.05 15.64 24.37
CA SER A 79 -4.21 14.98 23.08
C SER A 79 -3.59 13.57 23.05
N TYR A 80 -4.30 12.60 22.47
CA TYR A 80 -3.82 11.25 22.19
C TYR A 80 -3.83 10.94 20.69
N LYS A 81 -2.96 10.03 20.26
CA LYS A 81 -2.94 9.48 18.89
C LYS A 81 -2.42 8.04 18.88
N VAL A 82 -3.35 7.10 19.09
CA VAL A 82 -3.12 5.66 18.93
C VAL A 82 -2.92 5.33 17.46
N THR A 83 -1.76 4.76 17.13
CA THR A 83 -1.45 4.19 15.81
C THR A 83 -0.97 2.75 15.95
N ILE A 84 -0.94 2.01 14.85
CA ILE A 84 -0.26 0.71 14.78
C ILE A 84 1.20 0.98 14.41
N SER A 85 2.13 0.49 15.22
CA SER A 85 3.58 0.58 14.98
C SER A 85 4.15 -0.72 14.37
N ALA A 86 3.53 -1.86 14.69
CA ALA A 86 3.77 -3.14 14.02
C ALA A 86 2.43 -3.87 13.80
N GLN A 87 2.24 -4.39 12.59
CA GLN A 87 1.11 -5.27 12.26
C GLN A 87 1.44 -6.71 12.72
N PRO A 88 0.44 -7.50 13.17
CA PRO A 88 0.63 -8.92 13.42
C PRO A 88 0.84 -9.69 12.10
N SER A 89 1.47 -10.87 12.16
CA SER A 89 1.72 -11.67 10.94
C SER A 89 0.42 -12.29 10.42
N GLY A 90 0.27 -12.38 9.09
CA GLY A 90 -0.90 -12.98 8.46
C GLY A 90 -2.20 -12.15 8.53
N GLN A 91 -2.21 -10.99 9.19
CA GLN A 91 -3.39 -10.12 9.31
C GLN A 91 -3.03 -8.64 9.05
N THR A 92 -4.01 -7.83 8.66
CA THR A 92 -3.93 -6.35 8.71
C THR A 92 -4.91 -5.83 9.76
N CYS A 93 -4.41 -5.07 10.73
CA CYS A 93 -5.20 -4.31 11.69
C CYS A 93 -5.36 -2.84 11.26
N GLN A 94 -6.47 -2.22 11.66
CA GLN A 94 -6.73 -0.79 11.53
C GLN A 94 -7.23 -0.21 12.86
N VAL A 95 -6.77 1.00 13.20
CA VAL A 95 -7.32 1.80 14.31
C VAL A 95 -8.40 2.74 13.77
N SER A 96 -9.54 2.78 14.45
CA SER A 96 -10.57 3.82 14.28
C SER A 96 -10.80 4.54 15.63
N ASN A 97 -11.25 5.80 15.57
CA ASN A 97 -11.28 6.74 16.71
C ASN A 97 -9.93 6.90 17.44
N GLY A 98 -8.81 6.61 16.77
CA GLY A 98 -7.48 6.56 17.39
C GLY A 98 -6.92 7.91 17.84
N SER A 99 -7.57 9.05 17.58
CA SER A 99 -7.04 10.37 17.93
C SER A 99 -8.10 11.32 18.45
N GLY A 100 -7.76 12.10 19.48
CA GLY A 100 -8.63 13.11 20.07
C GLY A 100 -7.95 13.82 21.24
N SER A 101 -8.75 14.46 22.09
CA SER A 101 -8.31 15.04 23.37
C SER A 101 -9.01 14.31 24.51
N ALA A 102 -8.24 13.86 25.49
CA ALA A 102 -8.76 13.26 26.71
C ALA A 102 -9.18 14.34 27.71
N SER A 103 -10.46 14.29 28.11
CA SER A 103 -11.05 15.04 29.23
C SER A 103 -11.80 14.11 30.20
N ALA A 104 -11.61 12.81 30.02
CA ALA A 104 -12.15 11.66 30.74
C ALA A 104 -11.39 10.42 30.27
N ASP A 105 -11.54 9.28 30.95
CA ASP A 105 -11.00 7.98 30.51
C ASP A 105 -11.46 7.64 29.08
N VAL A 106 -10.49 7.33 28.21
CA VAL A 106 -10.72 7.06 26.80
C VAL A 106 -10.81 5.55 26.58
N SER A 107 -12.00 5.06 26.25
CA SER A 107 -12.27 3.66 25.87
C SER A 107 -12.89 3.52 24.47
N SER A 108 -12.98 4.62 23.73
CA SER A 108 -13.66 4.71 22.42
C SER A 108 -12.80 4.31 21.22
N VAL A 109 -11.52 4.01 21.42
CA VAL A 109 -10.62 3.52 20.37
C VAL A 109 -11.01 2.10 19.99
N VAL A 110 -11.04 1.80 18.69
CA VAL A 110 -11.38 0.46 18.20
C VAL A 110 -10.30 -0.02 17.24
N VAL A 111 -9.78 -1.22 17.51
CA VAL A 111 -8.88 -1.94 16.61
C VAL A 111 -9.64 -3.10 15.96
N SER A 112 -9.58 -3.17 14.64
CA SER A 112 -10.15 -4.27 13.87
C SER A 112 -9.10 -4.87 12.96
N CYS A 113 -8.89 -6.17 13.11
CA CYS A 113 -7.92 -6.98 12.39
C CYS A 113 -8.65 -7.94 11.44
N ARG A 114 -8.00 -8.23 10.31
CA ARG A 114 -8.50 -9.12 9.26
C ARG A 114 -7.34 -9.95 8.71
N ASP A 115 -7.54 -11.26 8.62
CA ASP A 115 -6.64 -12.16 7.91
C ASP A 115 -6.38 -11.74 6.46
N TYR A 116 -5.21 -12.09 5.94
CA TYR A 116 -4.94 -11.95 4.51
C TYR A 116 -5.83 -12.86 3.66
N ARG A 117 -6.21 -12.32 2.50
CA ARG A 117 -6.92 -13.01 1.43
C ARG A 117 -6.16 -12.85 0.13
N VAL A 118 -6.30 -13.84 -0.76
CA VAL A 118 -5.83 -13.75 -2.14
C VAL A 118 -7.03 -13.74 -3.08
N TYR A 119 -7.08 -12.74 -3.95
CA TYR A 119 -8.11 -12.61 -4.97
C TYR A 119 -7.48 -12.63 -6.35
N VAL A 120 -8.09 -13.38 -7.28
CA VAL A 120 -7.55 -13.60 -8.63
C VAL A 120 -8.62 -13.28 -9.68
N ALA A 121 -8.30 -12.37 -10.60
CA ALA A 121 -9.14 -12.04 -11.74
C ALA A 121 -8.90 -13.04 -12.88
N ASN A 122 -9.92 -13.83 -13.26
CA ASN A 122 -9.86 -14.81 -14.34
C ASN A 122 -10.54 -14.25 -15.60
N SER A 123 -9.74 -13.76 -16.55
CA SER A 123 -10.28 -12.97 -17.66
C SER A 123 -11.05 -13.77 -18.70
N ALA A 124 -10.83 -15.09 -18.81
CA ALA A 124 -11.49 -15.92 -19.83
C ALA A 124 -12.74 -16.64 -19.31
N SER A 125 -12.94 -16.67 -17.98
CA SER A 125 -14.13 -17.27 -17.35
C SER A 125 -15.06 -16.24 -16.70
N ASN A 126 -14.73 -14.95 -16.77
CA ASN A 126 -15.46 -13.84 -16.14
C ASN A 126 -15.73 -14.09 -14.64
N THR A 127 -14.70 -14.52 -13.91
CA THR A 127 -14.79 -14.84 -12.47
C THR A 127 -13.65 -14.25 -11.65
N LEU A 128 -13.93 -13.93 -10.39
CA LEU A 128 -12.95 -13.64 -9.36
C LEU A 128 -12.84 -14.85 -8.43
N SER A 129 -11.66 -15.46 -8.34
CA SER A 129 -11.40 -16.56 -7.38
C SER A 129 -10.93 -16.01 -6.05
N GLN A 130 -11.29 -16.67 -4.95
CA GLN A 130 -11.15 -16.14 -3.60
C GLN A 130 -10.54 -17.19 -2.66
N PHE A 131 -9.45 -16.82 -1.98
CA PHE A 131 -8.68 -17.71 -1.13
C PHE A 131 -8.39 -17.12 0.25
N ALA A 132 -8.48 -17.95 1.28
CA ALA A 132 -7.83 -17.71 2.55
C ALA A 132 -6.33 -18.05 2.43
N VAL A 133 -5.50 -17.27 3.11
CA VAL A 133 -4.07 -17.56 3.30
C VAL A 133 -3.95 -18.38 4.59
N GLY A 134 -3.49 -19.64 4.48
CA GLY A 134 -3.18 -20.45 5.67
C GLY A 134 -1.95 -19.93 6.41
N SER A 135 -1.78 -20.35 7.67
CA SER A 135 -0.60 -19.97 8.50
C SER A 135 0.75 -20.41 7.90
N THR A 136 0.74 -21.41 7.02
CA THR A 136 1.87 -21.90 6.22
C THR A 136 2.02 -21.24 4.86
N GLY A 137 1.19 -20.25 4.54
CA GLY A 137 1.15 -19.56 3.23
C GLY A 137 0.44 -20.32 2.13
N THR A 138 -0.04 -21.53 2.39
CA THR A 138 -0.78 -22.31 1.40
C THR A 138 -2.20 -21.79 1.26
N LEU A 139 -2.70 -21.67 0.03
CA LEU A 139 -4.03 -21.16 -0.25
C LEU A 139 -5.11 -22.22 -0.06
N SER A 140 -6.27 -21.80 0.46
CA SER A 140 -7.49 -22.60 0.48
C SER A 140 -8.67 -21.76 -0.02
N ALA A 141 -9.51 -22.33 -0.89
CA ALA A 141 -10.66 -21.61 -1.44
C ALA A 141 -11.63 -21.23 -0.31
N LEU A 142 -12.21 -20.02 -0.38
CA LEU A 142 -13.29 -19.63 0.52
C LEU A 142 -14.55 -20.49 0.28
N SER A 143 -15.49 -20.46 1.23
CA SER A 143 -16.81 -21.09 1.08
C SER A 143 -17.52 -20.67 -0.20
N THR A 144 -17.43 -19.38 -0.54
CA THR A 144 -17.74 -18.84 -1.88
C THR A 144 -16.44 -18.75 -2.69
N ALA A 145 -16.02 -19.87 -3.27
CA ALA A 145 -14.73 -19.99 -3.97
C ALA A 145 -14.56 -19.02 -5.15
N SER A 146 -15.66 -18.61 -5.79
CA SER A 146 -15.64 -17.65 -6.91
C SER A 146 -16.86 -16.74 -6.95
N LEU A 147 -16.64 -15.47 -7.30
CA LEU A 147 -17.69 -14.51 -7.68
C LEU A 147 -17.73 -14.39 -9.21
N GLY A 148 -18.90 -14.55 -9.83
CA GLY A 148 -19.11 -14.26 -11.25
C GLY A 148 -19.26 -12.76 -11.51
N VAL A 149 -18.73 -12.28 -12.64
CA VAL A 149 -18.84 -10.89 -13.11
C VAL A 149 -19.30 -10.87 -14.58
N SER A 150 -19.85 -9.74 -15.04
CA SER A 150 -20.48 -9.68 -16.37
C SER A 150 -19.49 -9.70 -17.55
N TYR A 151 -18.26 -9.24 -17.32
CA TYR A 151 -17.27 -8.93 -18.36
C TYR A 151 -15.89 -9.52 -17.99
N ALA A 152 -14.92 -9.48 -18.90
CA ALA A 152 -13.60 -10.09 -18.70
C ALA A 152 -12.74 -9.28 -17.70
N PRO A 153 -12.57 -9.71 -16.43
CA PRO A 153 -11.86 -8.93 -15.43
C PRO A 153 -10.37 -8.78 -15.79
N SER A 154 -9.81 -7.58 -15.61
CA SER A 154 -8.38 -7.32 -15.85
C SER A 154 -7.59 -7.19 -14.56
N ALA A 155 -7.88 -6.15 -13.77
CA ALA A 155 -7.14 -5.83 -12.55
C ALA A 155 -8.11 -5.52 -11.40
N LEU A 156 -7.72 -6.00 -10.22
CA LEU A 156 -8.42 -5.81 -8.96
C LEU A 156 -7.45 -5.11 -7.99
N VAL A 157 -7.93 -4.06 -7.31
CA VAL A 157 -7.23 -3.44 -6.18
C VAL A 157 -8.12 -3.48 -4.95
N VAL A 158 -7.52 -3.73 -3.78
CA VAL A 158 -8.19 -3.90 -2.49
C VAL A 158 -7.66 -2.83 -1.52
N ASN A 159 -8.54 -2.20 -0.74
CA ASN A 159 -8.09 -1.23 0.25
C ASN A 159 -7.34 -1.87 1.41
N ARG A 160 -6.56 -1.07 2.14
CA ARG A 160 -5.63 -1.50 3.19
C ARG A 160 -6.32 -2.28 4.31
N ASN A 161 -7.57 -1.96 4.64
CA ASN A 161 -8.35 -2.66 5.65
C ASN A 161 -9.17 -3.84 5.09
N GLY A 162 -9.02 -4.20 3.81
CA GLY A 162 -9.64 -5.36 3.19
C GLY A 162 -11.17 -5.34 3.18
N SER A 163 -11.82 -4.16 3.24
CA SER A 163 -13.29 -4.03 3.27
C SER A 163 -13.92 -3.72 1.91
N ARG A 164 -13.12 -3.29 0.94
CA ARG A 164 -13.53 -2.88 -0.41
C ARG A 164 -12.52 -3.32 -1.44
N ALA A 165 -13.02 -3.65 -2.63
CA ALA A 165 -12.20 -3.77 -3.83
C ALA A 165 -12.80 -3.01 -5.01
N TRP A 166 -11.97 -2.72 -6.00
CA TRP A 166 -12.36 -2.12 -7.27
C TRP A 166 -11.82 -2.95 -8.42
N LEU A 167 -12.66 -3.18 -9.42
CA LEU A 167 -12.40 -4.06 -10.56
C LEU A 167 -12.69 -3.34 -11.88
N ASN A 168 -11.76 -3.45 -12.84
CA ASN A 168 -11.98 -3.06 -14.23
C ASN A 168 -11.92 -4.25 -15.20
N TYR A 169 -12.43 -4.03 -16.41
CA TYR A 169 -12.61 -5.06 -17.44
C TYR A 169 -11.86 -4.72 -18.72
N ARG A 170 -11.51 -5.76 -19.50
CA ARG A 170 -10.73 -5.66 -20.75
C ARG A 170 -11.56 -5.28 -21.98
N ASP A 171 -12.87 -5.46 -21.86
CA ASP A 171 -13.88 -5.49 -22.91
C ASP A 171 -15.11 -4.63 -22.58
N ASP A 172 -15.12 -3.98 -21.42
CA ASP A 172 -16.15 -3.03 -20.99
C ASP A 172 -15.51 -1.86 -20.22
N GLU A 173 -16.24 -0.74 -20.13
CA GLU A 173 -15.79 0.51 -19.50
C GLU A 173 -16.20 0.60 -18.02
N LEU A 174 -17.04 -0.33 -17.54
CA LEU A 174 -17.51 -0.39 -16.16
C LEU A 174 -16.37 -0.52 -15.15
N LEU A 175 -16.45 0.27 -14.09
CA LEU A 175 -15.67 0.14 -12.87
C LEU A 175 -16.59 -0.36 -11.76
N THR A 176 -16.40 -1.61 -11.34
CA THR A 176 -17.22 -2.26 -10.31
C THR A 176 -16.59 -2.10 -8.94
N VAL A 177 -17.37 -1.64 -7.96
CA VAL A 177 -17.02 -1.71 -6.54
C VAL A 177 -17.49 -3.05 -5.98
N LEU A 178 -16.67 -3.68 -5.15
CA LEU A 178 -16.98 -4.92 -4.46
C LEU A 178 -16.92 -4.69 -2.95
N ASP A 179 -17.94 -5.18 -2.24
CA ASP A 179 -17.94 -5.33 -0.79
C ASP A 179 -17.14 -6.58 -0.42
N ILE A 180 -16.30 -6.51 0.61
CA ILE A 180 -15.62 -7.66 1.21
C ILE A 180 -16.15 -7.86 2.63
N ASP A 181 -16.83 -8.98 2.88
CA ASP A 181 -17.35 -9.31 4.22
C ASP A 181 -16.22 -9.67 5.22
N SER A 182 -16.58 -9.94 6.48
CA SER A 182 -15.61 -10.30 7.52
C SER A 182 -14.91 -11.65 7.30
N SER A 183 -15.49 -12.56 6.51
CA SER A 183 -14.82 -13.80 6.09
C SER A 183 -13.82 -13.57 4.97
N GLY A 184 -13.93 -12.45 4.27
CA GLY A 184 -13.17 -12.14 3.06
C GLY A 184 -13.93 -12.43 1.76
N ALA A 185 -15.22 -12.77 1.80
CA ALA A 185 -15.99 -13.04 0.59
C ALA A 185 -16.42 -11.74 -0.10
N LEU A 186 -16.18 -11.70 -1.42
CA LEU A 186 -16.58 -10.63 -2.33
C LEU A 186 -18.06 -10.73 -2.71
N SER A 187 -18.71 -9.59 -2.75
CA SER A 187 -20.01 -9.39 -3.40
C SER A 187 -20.02 -8.09 -4.22
N VAL A 188 -20.81 -8.04 -5.28
CA VAL A 188 -20.94 -6.83 -6.10
C VAL A 188 -21.72 -5.78 -5.32
N ALA A 189 -21.09 -4.63 -5.07
CA ALA A 189 -21.75 -3.51 -4.40
C ALA A 189 -22.75 -2.83 -5.35
N SER A 190 -23.74 -2.12 -4.80
CA SER A 190 -24.69 -1.31 -5.57
C SER A 190 -24.08 -0.05 -6.20
N ALA A 191 -22.79 0.20 -5.98
CA ALA A 191 -22.06 1.34 -6.52
C ALA A 191 -21.15 0.93 -7.68
N SER A 192 -21.31 1.61 -8.81
CA SER A 192 -20.40 1.57 -9.95
C SER A 192 -20.05 2.97 -10.43
N ALA A 193 -19.05 3.04 -11.31
CA ALA A 193 -18.73 4.18 -12.16
C ALA A 193 -18.32 3.64 -13.55
N GLU A 194 -18.10 4.53 -14.51
CA GLU A 194 -17.60 4.19 -15.85
C GLU A 194 -16.23 4.87 -16.06
N ALA A 195 -15.27 4.12 -16.57
CA ALA A 195 -13.99 4.60 -17.08
C ALA A 195 -14.16 5.17 -18.49
N ALA A 196 -13.16 5.89 -18.98
CA ALA A 196 -13.25 6.55 -20.28
C ALA A 196 -13.09 5.58 -21.48
N THR A 197 -12.50 4.39 -21.27
CA THR A 197 -12.38 3.26 -22.22
C THR A 197 -11.92 1.99 -21.45
N PHE A 198 -11.86 0.84 -22.14
CA PHE A 198 -11.40 -0.47 -21.62
C PHE A 198 -10.15 -0.41 -20.72
N GLY A 199 -10.28 -0.97 -19.52
CA GLY A 199 -9.26 -0.95 -18.48
C GLY A 199 -8.27 -2.12 -18.55
N TYR A 200 -7.03 -1.87 -18.14
CA TYR A 200 -5.98 -2.90 -18.06
C TYR A 200 -5.43 -3.07 -16.65
N ALA A 201 -5.11 -1.96 -15.98
CA ALA A 201 -4.59 -1.92 -14.63
C ALA A 201 -5.37 -0.90 -13.79
N LEU A 202 -5.40 -1.11 -12.47
CA LEU A 202 -5.92 -0.17 -11.49
C LEU A 202 -4.80 0.22 -10.52
N ALA A 203 -4.85 1.44 -10.00
CA ALA A 203 -3.97 1.89 -8.92
C ALA A 203 -4.75 2.77 -7.94
N LEU A 204 -4.60 2.51 -6.64
CA LEU A 204 -5.06 3.40 -5.56
C LEU A 204 -3.93 4.35 -5.16
N SER A 205 -4.27 5.60 -4.84
CA SER A 205 -3.34 6.50 -4.17
C SER A 205 -2.96 5.97 -2.77
N PRO A 206 -1.78 6.34 -2.21
CA PRO A 206 -1.35 5.83 -0.90
C PRO A 206 -2.27 6.15 0.28
N ASP A 207 -3.02 7.26 0.19
CA ASP A 207 -4.05 7.69 1.12
C ASP A 207 -5.44 7.09 0.86
N GLU A 208 -5.58 6.30 -0.22
CA GLU A 208 -6.80 5.61 -0.65
C GLU A 208 -7.97 6.56 -0.99
N SER A 209 -7.68 7.84 -1.26
CA SER A 209 -8.66 8.85 -1.66
C SER A 209 -8.95 8.90 -3.16
N THR A 210 -8.05 8.33 -3.98
CA THR A 210 -8.09 8.44 -5.44
C THR A 210 -7.82 7.07 -6.08
N LEU A 211 -8.56 6.76 -7.14
CA LEU A 211 -8.42 5.56 -7.95
C LEU A 211 -8.15 5.94 -9.41
N TYR A 212 -7.20 5.24 -10.03
CA TYR A 212 -6.82 5.43 -11.42
C TYR A 212 -7.06 4.14 -12.20
N SER A 213 -7.61 4.24 -13.42
CA SER A 213 -7.70 3.14 -14.38
C SER A 213 -6.84 3.42 -15.59
N VAL A 214 -5.93 2.50 -15.90
CA VAL A 214 -5.06 2.56 -17.08
C VAL A 214 -5.80 1.99 -18.27
N ASN A 215 -5.97 2.80 -19.32
CA ASN A 215 -6.86 2.49 -20.43
C ASN A 215 -6.07 2.05 -21.67
N TYR A 216 -5.98 0.74 -21.91
CA TYR A 216 -5.06 0.17 -22.92
C TYR A 216 -5.40 0.60 -24.36
N GLY A 217 -6.68 0.58 -24.73
CA GLY A 217 -7.13 0.99 -26.06
C GLY A 217 -7.15 2.52 -26.24
N GLY A 218 -7.50 3.25 -25.18
CA GLY A 218 -7.71 4.70 -25.22
C GLY A 218 -6.47 5.57 -24.96
N ALA A 219 -5.27 4.98 -24.88
CA ALA A 219 -4.00 5.68 -24.64
C ALA A 219 -4.07 6.75 -23.53
N SER A 220 -4.70 6.39 -22.40
CA SER A 220 -5.07 7.34 -21.34
C SER A 220 -5.13 6.70 -19.95
N VAL A 221 -5.33 7.54 -18.94
CA VAL A 221 -5.65 7.13 -17.56
C VAL A 221 -6.93 7.83 -17.13
N SER A 222 -7.95 7.08 -16.71
CA SER A 222 -9.16 7.60 -16.08
C SER A 222 -8.92 7.86 -14.58
N GLN A 223 -9.53 8.89 -14.01
CA GLN A 223 -9.20 9.36 -12.65
C GLN A 223 -10.47 9.60 -11.82
N PHE A 224 -10.52 9.05 -10.60
CA PHE A 224 -11.68 9.11 -9.72
C PHE A 224 -11.29 9.46 -8.30
N SER A 225 -12.03 10.39 -7.67
CA SER A 225 -12.06 10.48 -6.21
C SER A 225 -12.92 9.35 -5.63
N LEU A 226 -12.56 8.88 -4.44
CA LEU A 226 -13.29 7.87 -3.69
C LEU A 226 -14.03 8.52 -2.52
N ALA A 227 -15.34 8.31 -2.45
CA ALA A 227 -16.11 8.61 -1.26
C ALA A 227 -15.77 7.62 -0.13
N SER A 228 -16.14 7.92 1.12
CA SER A 228 -15.97 7.01 2.27
C SER A 228 -16.69 5.65 2.11
N SER A 229 -17.71 5.57 1.25
CA SER A 229 -18.37 4.32 0.86
C SER A 229 -17.55 3.44 -0.10
N GLY A 230 -16.46 3.97 -0.66
CA GLY A 230 -15.69 3.40 -1.75
C GLY A 230 -16.23 3.75 -3.15
N LYS A 231 -17.32 4.53 -3.27
CA LYS A 231 -17.88 4.89 -4.60
C LYS A 231 -16.91 5.80 -5.37
N PRO A 232 -16.47 5.43 -6.60
CA PRO A 232 -15.70 6.31 -7.48
C PRO A 232 -16.56 7.44 -8.05
N THR A 233 -15.99 8.63 -8.14
CA THR A 233 -16.56 9.80 -8.83
C THR A 233 -15.49 10.40 -9.70
N ALA A 234 -15.75 10.56 -11.01
CA ALA A 234 -14.75 11.09 -11.94
C ALA A 234 -14.26 12.49 -11.50
N LEU A 235 -12.95 12.72 -11.56
CA LEU A 235 -12.38 14.04 -11.32
C LEU A 235 -12.81 15.03 -12.42
N SER A 236 -12.70 16.33 -12.14
CA SER A 236 -13.03 17.40 -13.11
C SER A 236 -12.29 17.27 -14.45
N THR A 237 -11.08 16.70 -14.42
CA THR A 237 -10.39 16.15 -15.59
C THR A 237 -10.53 14.63 -15.54
N ALA A 238 -11.59 14.09 -16.16
CA ALA A 238 -11.95 12.68 -16.03
C ALA A 238 -10.87 11.71 -16.54
N SER A 239 -10.05 12.12 -17.51
CA SER A 239 -8.87 11.37 -17.95
C SER A 239 -7.71 12.26 -18.39
N VAL A 240 -6.49 11.71 -18.35
CA VAL A 240 -5.28 12.31 -18.93
C VAL A 240 -4.68 11.41 -20.00
N SER A 241 -4.03 11.99 -21.01
CA SER A 241 -3.33 11.24 -22.05
C SER A 241 -2.11 10.49 -21.50
N ALA A 242 -1.89 9.28 -22.02
CA ALA A 242 -0.70 8.45 -21.85
C ALA A 242 -0.06 8.14 -23.22
N GLY A 243 0.93 7.25 -23.26
CA GLY A 243 1.46 6.75 -24.52
C GLY A 243 0.64 5.59 -25.09
N LEU A 244 1.13 4.97 -26.16
CA LEU A 244 0.42 3.89 -26.85
C LEU A 244 0.42 2.59 -26.04
N SER A 245 -0.76 1.98 -25.92
CA SER A 245 -1.01 0.73 -25.18
C SER A 245 -0.48 0.75 -23.74
N PRO A 246 -0.98 1.66 -22.88
CA PRO A 246 -0.55 1.73 -21.49
C PRO A 246 -1.00 0.47 -20.73
N TYR A 247 -0.08 -0.12 -19.97
CA TYR A 247 -0.21 -1.49 -19.45
C TYR A 247 -0.25 -1.56 -17.92
N ALA A 248 0.59 -0.77 -17.24
CA ALA A 248 0.60 -0.67 -15.78
C ALA A 248 0.85 0.77 -15.33
N MET A 249 0.45 1.06 -14.09
CA MET A 249 0.74 2.31 -13.38
C MET A 249 1.42 2.00 -12.04
N ALA A 250 2.33 2.88 -11.62
CA ALA A 250 2.82 2.92 -10.25
C ALA A 250 2.83 4.38 -9.74
N ILE A 251 2.63 4.57 -8.44
CA ILE A 251 2.53 5.87 -7.76
C ILE A 251 3.60 5.90 -6.67
N THR A 252 4.19 7.06 -6.41
CA THR A 252 5.17 7.21 -5.32
C THR A 252 4.50 7.06 -3.95
N PRO A 253 5.20 6.55 -2.91
CA PRO A 253 4.61 6.31 -1.59
C PRO A 253 4.11 7.56 -0.85
N ASP A 254 4.66 8.73 -1.20
CA ASP A 254 4.21 10.06 -0.74
C ASP A 254 2.99 10.59 -1.51
N GLY A 255 2.56 9.88 -2.56
CA GLY A 255 1.46 10.26 -3.44
C GLY A 255 1.77 11.41 -4.39
N ALA A 256 3.04 11.87 -4.52
CA ALA A 256 3.39 13.07 -5.28
C ALA A 256 3.54 12.87 -6.80
N PHE A 257 3.92 11.67 -7.25
CA PHE A 257 4.18 11.37 -8.67
C PHE A 257 3.59 10.02 -9.10
N ALA A 258 3.24 9.92 -10.40
CA ALA A 258 2.75 8.69 -11.01
C ALA A 258 3.44 8.40 -12.36
N TYR A 259 3.58 7.11 -12.66
CA TYR A 259 4.27 6.59 -13.83
C TYR A 259 3.42 5.56 -14.56
N VAL A 260 3.43 5.57 -15.89
CA VAL A 260 2.66 4.62 -16.73
C VAL A 260 3.55 3.98 -17.79
N ALA A 261 3.56 2.65 -17.87
CA ALA A 261 4.31 1.90 -18.87
C ALA A 261 3.50 1.81 -20.18
N ASN A 262 4.02 2.38 -21.27
CA ASN A 262 3.36 2.41 -22.58
C ASN A 262 3.95 1.32 -23.48
N ALA A 263 3.34 0.13 -23.50
CA ALA A 263 3.94 -1.07 -24.07
C ALA A 263 4.21 -0.96 -25.58
N SER A 264 3.31 -0.37 -26.36
CA SER A 264 3.48 -0.20 -27.81
C SER A 264 4.21 1.08 -28.18
N GLY A 265 4.40 1.99 -27.22
CA GLY A 265 5.07 3.28 -27.43
C GLY A 265 6.53 3.31 -26.97
N ASP A 266 7.09 2.20 -26.45
CA ASP A 266 8.43 2.09 -25.86
C ASP A 266 8.82 3.30 -24.99
N THR A 267 7.88 3.73 -24.16
CA THR A 267 7.99 4.90 -23.27
C THR A 267 7.38 4.64 -21.90
N ILE A 268 7.77 5.46 -20.94
CA ILE A 268 7.09 5.61 -19.65
C ILE A 268 6.55 7.04 -19.61
N SER A 269 5.24 7.22 -19.38
CA SER A 269 4.64 8.54 -19.11
C SER A 269 4.86 8.94 -17.65
N MET A 270 5.05 10.23 -17.39
CA MET A 270 5.37 10.77 -16.06
C MET A 270 4.43 11.92 -15.70
N TYR A 271 3.89 11.89 -14.47
CA TYR A 271 2.91 12.86 -13.98
C TYR A 271 3.25 13.32 -12.56
N SER A 272 2.98 14.59 -12.26
CA SER A 272 2.77 15.06 -10.89
C SER A 272 1.32 14.84 -10.48
N VAL A 273 1.09 14.52 -9.21
CA VAL A 273 -0.24 14.31 -8.62
C VAL A 273 -0.61 15.56 -7.80
N GLY A 274 -1.79 16.13 -8.06
CA GLY A 274 -2.33 17.23 -7.27
C GLY A 274 -2.88 16.77 -5.91
N SER A 275 -3.10 17.70 -4.98
CA SER A 275 -3.68 17.42 -3.66
C SER A 275 -5.12 16.87 -3.68
N ASN A 276 -5.76 16.87 -4.86
CA ASN A 276 -7.07 16.27 -5.13
C ASN A 276 -6.97 14.99 -5.98
N GLY A 277 -5.78 14.40 -6.10
CA GLY A 277 -5.50 13.24 -6.94
C GLY A 277 -5.42 13.52 -8.44
N ALA A 278 -5.57 14.77 -8.91
CA ALA A 278 -5.51 15.04 -10.35
C ALA A 278 -4.08 14.93 -10.90
N LEU A 279 -3.85 14.02 -11.85
CA LEU A 279 -2.61 13.90 -12.59
C LEU A 279 -2.42 15.09 -13.54
N LYS A 280 -1.19 15.55 -13.62
CA LYS A 280 -0.71 16.54 -14.59
C LYS A 280 0.60 16.06 -15.16
N ALA A 281 0.71 15.98 -16.49
CA ALA A 281 1.94 15.56 -17.16
C ALA A 281 3.12 16.47 -16.79
N LEU A 282 4.30 15.88 -16.58
CA LEU A 282 5.52 16.64 -16.33
C LEU A 282 5.97 17.44 -17.57
N SER A 283 6.87 18.40 -17.37
CA SER A 283 7.43 19.26 -18.44
C SER A 283 8.07 18.46 -19.57
N THR A 284 8.70 17.33 -19.24
CA THR A 284 9.02 16.25 -20.17
C THR A 284 8.03 15.11 -19.89
N PRO A 285 6.98 14.91 -20.71
CA PRO A 285 5.86 14.04 -20.33
C PRO A 285 6.16 12.53 -20.44
N THR A 286 7.21 12.14 -21.18
CA THR A 286 7.62 10.74 -21.35
C THR A 286 9.14 10.58 -21.35
N VAL A 287 9.62 9.40 -20.97
CA VAL A 287 10.99 8.94 -21.19
C VAL A 287 10.97 7.66 -22.06
N SER A 288 11.83 7.58 -23.08
CA SER A 288 11.91 6.39 -23.94
C SER A 288 12.77 5.29 -23.32
N VAL A 289 12.31 4.04 -23.44
CA VAL A 289 13.06 2.83 -23.08
C VAL A 289 13.74 2.18 -24.30
N ALA A 290 13.34 2.51 -25.53
CA ALA A 290 13.66 1.79 -26.78
C ALA A 290 15.15 1.42 -26.97
N SER A 291 16.09 2.32 -26.63
CA SER A 291 17.54 2.06 -26.74
C SER A 291 18.09 1.04 -25.73
N ARG A 292 17.28 0.64 -24.75
CA ARG A 292 17.59 -0.30 -23.67
C ARG A 292 16.85 -1.64 -23.84
N GLY A 293 15.69 -1.58 -24.51
CA GLY A 293 14.79 -2.68 -24.86
C GLY A 293 13.38 -2.15 -25.13
N SER A 294 12.44 -3.04 -25.44
CA SER A 294 11.06 -2.68 -25.82
C SER A 294 9.99 -3.39 -24.99
N LYS A 295 8.73 -2.95 -25.17
CA LYS A 295 7.52 -3.36 -24.44
C LYS A 295 7.64 -3.26 -22.92
N PRO A 296 7.70 -2.04 -22.36
CA PRO A 296 7.52 -1.85 -20.92
C PRO A 296 6.14 -2.36 -20.49
N GLN A 297 6.06 -3.26 -19.52
CA GLN A 297 4.80 -3.83 -19.03
C GLN A 297 4.60 -3.61 -17.53
N GLY A 298 5.45 -4.19 -16.67
CA GLY A 298 5.34 -4.07 -15.22
C GLY A 298 6.06 -2.83 -14.70
N LEU A 299 5.46 -2.17 -13.69
CA LEU A 299 6.07 -1.08 -12.93
C LEU A 299 6.00 -1.36 -11.43
N ALA A 300 7.06 -1.00 -10.70
CA ALA A 300 7.02 -0.90 -9.24
C ALA A 300 7.91 0.26 -8.76
N VAL A 301 7.37 1.14 -7.92
CA VAL A 301 8.15 2.17 -7.20
C VAL A 301 8.63 1.57 -5.87
N ALA A 302 9.89 1.83 -5.51
CA ALA A 302 10.42 1.42 -4.21
C ALA A 302 9.67 2.09 -3.04
N PRO A 303 9.40 1.40 -1.93
CA PRO A 303 8.75 1.97 -0.73
C PRO A 303 9.42 3.22 -0.14
N GLY A 304 10.71 3.46 -0.43
CA GLY A 304 11.40 4.72 -0.10
C GLY A 304 11.26 5.85 -1.14
N GLY A 305 10.41 5.70 -2.16
CA GLY A 305 10.11 6.70 -3.20
C GLY A 305 11.21 6.97 -4.24
N GLY A 306 12.48 6.72 -3.94
CA GLY A 306 13.61 7.15 -4.78
C GLY A 306 13.89 6.35 -6.06
N TYR A 307 13.19 5.24 -6.34
CA TYR A 307 13.49 4.37 -7.48
C TYR A 307 12.23 3.78 -8.15
N LEU A 308 12.25 3.68 -9.48
CA LEU A 308 11.26 2.97 -10.30
C LEU A 308 11.91 1.78 -11.00
N PHE A 309 11.27 0.62 -10.95
CA PHE A 309 11.65 -0.58 -11.69
C PHE A 309 10.64 -0.88 -12.80
N VAL A 310 11.13 -1.32 -13.96
CA VAL A 310 10.34 -1.44 -15.20
C VAL A 310 10.67 -2.74 -15.92
N THR A 311 9.71 -3.64 -16.12
CA THR A 311 9.96 -4.88 -16.91
C THR A 311 9.80 -4.60 -18.41
N LEU A 312 10.73 -5.12 -19.22
CA LEU A 312 10.73 -5.00 -20.68
C LEU A 312 10.50 -6.36 -21.33
N ALA A 313 9.26 -6.64 -21.71
CA ALA A 313 8.80 -7.97 -22.09
C ALA A 313 9.58 -8.57 -23.28
N ASP A 314 9.80 -7.80 -24.33
CA ASP A 314 10.44 -8.30 -25.56
C ASP A 314 11.96 -8.46 -25.43
N SER A 315 12.58 -7.85 -24.40
CA SER A 315 14.04 -7.83 -24.24
C SER A 315 14.58 -8.65 -23.06
N ALA A 316 13.70 -9.32 -22.30
CA ALA A 316 14.05 -10.13 -21.11
C ALA A 316 14.89 -9.35 -20.08
N LYS A 317 14.47 -8.11 -19.78
CA LYS A 317 15.14 -7.20 -18.84
C LYS A 317 14.19 -6.60 -17.83
N VAL A 318 14.76 -6.16 -16.72
CA VAL A 318 14.22 -5.14 -15.83
C VAL A 318 15.16 -3.93 -15.84
N LEU A 319 14.61 -2.73 -16.04
CA LEU A 319 15.33 -1.46 -15.88
C LEU A 319 15.13 -0.92 -14.47
N SER A 320 16.09 -0.12 -14.01
CA SER A 320 16.02 0.72 -12.82
C SER A 320 16.22 2.19 -13.22
N TYR A 321 15.41 3.06 -12.63
CA TYR A 321 15.50 4.52 -12.72
C TYR A 321 15.56 5.11 -11.32
N THR A 322 16.35 6.18 -11.13
CA THR A 322 16.20 7.08 -9.98
C THR A 322 15.03 8.02 -10.24
N ILE A 323 14.22 8.27 -9.22
CA ILE A 323 13.19 9.30 -9.20
C ILE A 323 13.77 10.55 -8.54
N ASP A 324 13.77 11.68 -9.23
CA ASP A 324 14.01 12.97 -8.59
C ASP A 324 12.82 13.33 -7.70
N SER A 325 13.02 13.44 -6.39
CA SER A 325 11.93 13.63 -5.41
C SER A 325 11.28 15.02 -5.45
N SER A 326 11.81 15.97 -6.22
CA SER A 326 11.28 17.33 -6.33
C SER A 326 10.50 17.58 -7.63
N THR A 327 10.84 16.85 -8.69
CA THR A 327 10.30 17.03 -10.04
C THR A 327 9.59 15.78 -10.58
N GLY A 328 9.80 14.61 -9.98
CA GLY A 328 9.32 13.31 -10.46
C GLY A 328 10.05 12.80 -11.70
N MET A 329 11.10 13.48 -12.18
CA MET A 329 11.80 13.09 -13.39
C MET A 329 12.60 11.80 -13.20
N LEU A 330 12.50 10.90 -14.18
CA LEU A 330 13.21 9.62 -14.20
C LEU A 330 14.58 9.76 -14.86
N THR A 331 15.65 9.38 -14.14
CA THR A 331 16.98 9.20 -14.71
C THR A 331 17.35 7.73 -14.72
N TYR A 332 17.80 7.21 -15.87
CA TYR A 332 18.16 5.79 -16.00
C TYR A 332 19.39 5.47 -15.14
N ASN A 333 19.28 4.41 -14.33
CA ASN A 333 20.33 3.94 -13.44
C ASN A 333 21.02 2.70 -14.01
N SER A 334 20.29 1.58 -14.10
CA SER A 334 20.87 0.28 -14.47
C SER A 334 19.82 -0.65 -15.11
N SER A 335 20.26 -1.82 -15.55
CA SER A 335 19.36 -2.90 -15.98
C SER A 335 19.93 -4.26 -15.60
N GLN A 336 19.05 -5.25 -15.45
CA GLN A 336 19.40 -6.64 -15.23
C GLN A 336 18.59 -7.56 -16.15
N SER A 337 19.17 -8.71 -16.49
CA SER A 337 18.46 -9.76 -17.22
C SER A 337 17.47 -10.51 -16.32
N THR A 338 16.34 -10.90 -16.88
CA THR A 338 15.29 -11.69 -16.24
C THR A 338 15.13 -13.04 -16.96
N GLY A 339 14.06 -13.78 -16.66
CA GLY A 339 13.51 -14.76 -17.60
C GLY A 339 12.88 -14.08 -18.82
N THR A 340 12.28 -14.86 -19.73
CA THR A 340 11.72 -14.33 -20.99
C THR A 340 10.29 -13.80 -20.79
N THR A 341 9.95 -12.72 -21.51
CA THR A 341 8.65 -12.03 -21.41
C THR A 341 8.27 -11.64 -19.97
N PRO A 342 9.10 -10.85 -19.25
CA PRO A 342 8.78 -10.37 -17.91
C PRO A 342 7.57 -9.40 -17.93
N ARG A 343 6.48 -9.79 -17.27
CA ARG A 343 5.19 -9.05 -17.30
C ARG A 343 4.94 -8.18 -16.08
N ALA A 344 5.27 -8.67 -14.90
CA ALA A 344 4.93 -8.02 -13.64
C ALA A 344 6.11 -8.10 -12.65
N ILE A 345 6.16 -7.14 -11.73
CA ILE A 345 7.20 -7.01 -10.72
C ILE A 345 6.59 -6.65 -9.36
N ALA A 346 7.01 -7.33 -8.31
CA ALA A 346 6.68 -7.00 -6.92
C ALA A 346 7.95 -6.69 -6.12
N LEU A 347 7.81 -5.86 -5.10
CA LEU A 347 8.86 -5.52 -4.13
C LEU A 347 8.38 -5.90 -2.73
N THR A 348 9.29 -6.30 -1.86
CA THR A 348 9.03 -6.38 -0.41
C THR A 348 8.66 -5.00 0.16
N SER A 349 7.96 -4.95 1.29
CA SER A 349 7.58 -3.74 2.05
C SER A 349 8.76 -2.80 2.36
N THR A 350 9.95 -3.37 2.55
CA THR A 350 11.22 -2.62 2.77
C THR A 350 11.91 -2.16 1.49
N GLY A 351 11.44 -2.59 0.32
CA GLY A 351 12.07 -2.35 -0.98
C GLY A 351 13.38 -3.08 -1.23
N THR A 352 13.82 -3.97 -0.32
CA THR A 352 15.16 -4.60 -0.38
C THR A 352 15.22 -5.87 -1.26
N ARG A 353 14.08 -6.35 -1.76
CA ARG A 353 13.98 -7.46 -2.73
C ARG A 353 13.04 -7.10 -3.87
N ALA A 354 13.29 -7.70 -5.03
CA ALA A 354 12.40 -7.61 -6.19
C ALA A 354 12.19 -8.99 -6.82
N TYR A 355 10.95 -9.25 -7.24
CA TYR A 355 10.52 -10.49 -7.86
C TYR A 355 9.82 -10.18 -9.19
N VAL A 356 10.25 -10.82 -10.28
CA VAL A 356 9.72 -10.56 -11.62
C VAL A 356 9.09 -11.82 -12.21
N ALA A 357 7.80 -11.77 -12.56
CA ALA A 357 7.10 -12.87 -13.22
C ALA A 357 7.39 -12.90 -14.74
N ASN A 358 7.93 -14.01 -15.23
CA ASN A 358 8.42 -14.19 -16.60
C ASN A 358 7.50 -15.13 -17.39
N ALA A 359 6.60 -14.56 -18.20
CA ALA A 359 5.57 -15.31 -18.89
C ALA A 359 6.12 -16.34 -19.88
N GLY A 360 7.19 -15.99 -20.59
CA GLY A 360 7.76 -16.82 -21.65
C GLY A 360 8.62 -17.98 -21.15
N SER A 361 9.10 -17.90 -19.90
CA SER A 361 9.96 -18.93 -19.30
C SER A 361 9.35 -19.64 -18.09
N ALA A 362 8.08 -19.37 -17.75
CA ALA A 362 7.36 -19.97 -16.61
C ALA A 362 8.18 -19.93 -15.30
N THR A 363 8.68 -18.74 -14.96
CA THR A 363 9.54 -18.53 -13.78
C THR A 363 9.35 -17.18 -13.12
N VAL A 364 9.66 -17.08 -11.82
CA VAL A 364 9.95 -15.81 -11.14
C VAL A 364 11.46 -15.58 -11.08
N SER A 365 11.96 -14.41 -11.51
CA SER A 365 13.35 -13.97 -11.29
C SER A 365 13.48 -13.22 -9.96
N GLN A 366 14.57 -13.46 -9.24
CA GLN A 366 14.77 -12.96 -7.87
C GLN A 366 16.00 -12.04 -7.76
N PHE A 367 15.84 -10.88 -7.14
CA PHE A 367 16.89 -9.88 -7.00
C PHE A 367 16.99 -9.31 -5.58
N LEU A 368 18.23 -9.10 -5.13
CA LEU A 368 18.53 -8.14 -4.07
C LEU A 368 18.44 -6.72 -4.64
N VAL A 369 17.91 -5.78 -3.87
CA VAL A 369 17.84 -4.35 -4.21
C VAL A 369 18.71 -3.57 -3.24
N SER A 370 19.65 -2.77 -3.76
CA SER A 370 20.44 -1.83 -2.95
C SER A 370 20.80 -0.60 -3.78
N GLY A 371 20.49 0.61 -3.28
CA GLY A 371 20.71 1.86 -4.03
C GLY A 371 20.03 1.88 -5.42
N GLY A 372 18.85 1.27 -5.53
CA GLY A 372 18.15 1.07 -6.81
C GLY A 372 18.82 0.08 -7.76
N THR A 373 19.97 -0.50 -7.42
CA THR A 373 20.64 -1.51 -8.23
C THR A 373 20.06 -2.88 -7.90
N LEU A 374 19.64 -3.60 -8.94
CA LEU A 374 19.22 -4.99 -8.87
C LEU A 374 20.45 -5.89 -8.98
N THR A 375 20.57 -6.87 -8.08
CA THR A 375 21.60 -7.92 -8.13
C THR A 375 20.91 -9.28 -8.11
N PRO A 376 21.10 -10.17 -9.11
CA PRO A 376 20.48 -11.48 -9.12
C PRO A 376 20.85 -12.30 -7.88
N MET A 377 19.86 -12.96 -7.26
CA MET A 377 20.10 -13.89 -6.16
C MET A 377 20.79 -15.18 -6.66
N ALA A 378 21.38 -15.94 -5.73
CA ALA A 378 22.08 -17.19 -6.05
C ALA A 378 21.18 -18.17 -6.84
N THR A 379 19.97 -18.42 -6.34
CA THR A 379 18.87 -19.03 -7.12
C THR A 379 18.22 -17.94 -7.96
N ARG A 380 18.74 -17.69 -9.18
CA ARG A 380 18.26 -16.61 -10.05
C ARG A 380 16.77 -16.67 -10.37
N THR A 381 16.23 -17.89 -10.53
CA THR A 381 14.83 -18.12 -10.87
C THR A 381 14.24 -19.30 -10.11
N VAL A 382 12.95 -19.22 -9.77
CA VAL A 382 12.10 -20.35 -9.34
C VAL A 382 11.01 -20.60 -10.38
N ALA A 383 10.58 -21.86 -10.55
CA ALA A 383 9.56 -22.24 -11.51
C ALA A 383 8.15 -21.81 -11.06
N THR A 384 7.28 -21.50 -12.02
CA THR A 384 5.84 -21.24 -11.84
C THR A 384 5.04 -22.22 -12.68
N GLY A 385 3.71 -22.11 -12.65
CA GLY A 385 2.87 -22.57 -13.76
C GLY A 385 3.09 -21.77 -15.05
N SER A 386 2.28 -22.06 -16.04
CA SER A 386 2.41 -21.63 -17.43
C SER A 386 1.95 -20.18 -17.63
N THR A 387 2.71 -19.41 -18.41
CA THR A 387 2.41 -18.00 -18.76
C THR A 387 2.03 -17.15 -17.53
N PRO A 388 2.91 -17.02 -16.51
CA PRO A 388 2.64 -16.19 -15.35
C PRO A 388 2.39 -14.73 -15.76
N SER A 389 1.35 -14.11 -15.20
CA SER A 389 0.81 -12.82 -15.62
C SER A 389 0.90 -11.74 -14.55
N GLY A 390 0.42 -12.03 -13.34
CA GLY A 390 0.46 -11.15 -12.18
C GLY A 390 1.27 -11.75 -11.04
N ILE A 391 1.69 -10.90 -10.10
CA ILE A 391 2.49 -11.26 -8.93
C ILE A 391 2.08 -10.40 -7.75
N ALA A 392 1.87 -11.00 -6.59
CA ALA A 392 1.50 -10.32 -5.35
C ALA A 392 2.30 -10.89 -4.17
N ILE A 393 2.67 -10.04 -3.21
CA ILE A 393 3.33 -10.42 -1.96
C ILE A 393 2.41 -10.05 -0.79
N THR A 394 2.41 -10.84 0.30
CA THR A 394 1.65 -10.51 1.50
C THR A 394 2.19 -9.23 2.17
N PRO A 395 1.36 -8.48 2.89
CA PRO A 395 1.78 -7.23 3.54
C PRO A 395 2.92 -7.37 4.58
N ASP A 396 3.10 -8.57 5.15
CA ASP A 396 4.18 -8.92 6.08
C ASP A 396 5.43 -9.50 5.39
N ASP A 397 5.49 -9.43 4.05
CA ASP A 397 6.54 -10.01 3.20
C ASP A 397 6.73 -11.54 3.31
N ALA A 398 5.86 -12.29 4.01
CA ALA A 398 6.07 -13.71 4.29
C ALA A 398 5.78 -14.65 3.11
N TYR A 399 4.84 -14.29 2.22
CA TYR A 399 4.36 -15.16 1.13
C TYR A 399 4.19 -14.41 -0.19
N LEU A 400 4.42 -15.11 -1.30
CA LEU A 400 4.31 -14.56 -2.65
C LEU A 400 3.50 -15.51 -3.55
N TYR A 401 2.62 -14.92 -4.36
CA TYR A 401 1.69 -15.62 -5.23
C TYR A 401 1.79 -15.13 -6.68
N VAL A 402 1.68 -16.04 -7.63
CA VAL A 402 1.79 -15.74 -9.08
C VAL A 402 0.61 -16.35 -9.82
N SER A 403 -0.17 -15.53 -10.53
CA SER A 403 -1.27 -16.00 -11.40
C SER A 403 -0.71 -16.55 -12.72
N ASN A 404 -1.05 -17.81 -13.04
CA ASN A 404 -0.55 -18.53 -14.22
C ASN A 404 -1.62 -18.57 -15.32
N ALA A 405 -1.60 -17.60 -16.23
CA ALA A 405 -2.65 -17.42 -17.22
C ALA A 405 -2.75 -18.59 -18.22
N GLY A 406 -1.68 -19.37 -18.40
CA GLY A 406 -1.61 -20.45 -19.38
C GLY A 406 -2.23 -21.78 -18.94
N ASP A 407 -2.42 -21.99 -17.63
CA ASP A 407 -2.97 -23.25 -17.09
C ASP A 407 -4.05 -23.08 -16.01
N GLY A 408 -4.45 -21.85 -15.66
CA GLY A 408 -5.56 -21.62 -14.74
C GLY A 408 -5.23 -21.84 -13.27
N THR A 409 -3.96 -21.60 -12.88
CA THR A 409 -3.47 -21.86 -11.52
C THR A 409 -2.84 -20.62 -10.86
N VAL A 410 -2.55 -20.73 -9.56
CA VAL A 410 -1.67 -19.83 -8.81
C VAL A 410 -0.47 -20.62 -8.30
N SER A 411 0.74 -20.12 -8.54
CA SER A 411 1.96 -20.63 -7.91
C SER A 411 2.14 -20.00 -6.53
N GLU A 412 2.45 -20.79 -5.51
CA GLU A 412 2.55 -20.35 -4.11
C GLU A 412 4.00 -20.48 -3.60
N PHE A 413 4.51 -19.41 -2.98
CA PHE A 413 5.88 -19.37 -2.45
C PHE A 413 5.93 -18.80 -1.03
N SER A 414 6.74 -19.41 -0.18
CA SER A 414 7.28 -18.79 1.02
C SER A 414 8.40 -17.82 0.66
N VAL A 415 8.52 -16.74 1.42
CA VAL A 415 9.62 -15.78 1.33
C VAL A 415 10.44 -15.93 2.60
N SER A 416 11.66 -16.44 2.48
CA SER A 416 12.57 -16.54 3.63
C SER A 416 13.01 -15.16 4.14
N THR A 417 13.56 -15.08 5.35
CA THR A 417 14.19 -13.86 5.88
C THR A 417 15.29 -13.29 4.97
N SER A 418 15.91 -14.13 4.14
CA SER A 418 16.88 -13.72 3.13
C SER A 418 16.26 -13.12 1.86
N GLY A 419 14.94 -13.19 1.70
CA GLY A 419 14.20 -12.88 0.47
C GLY A 419 14.25 -13.98 -0.59
N ALA A 420 14.82 -15.15 -0.30
CA ALA A 420 14.78 -16.27 -1.25
C ALA A 420 13.42 -16.96 -1.17
N LEU A 421 12.80 -17.18 -2.34
CA LEU A 421 11.54 -17.89 -2.51
C LEU A 421 11.72 -19.40 -2.37
N GLY A 422 10.91 -20.02 -1.52
CA GLY A 422 10.73 -21.47 -1.42
C GLY A 422 9.34 -21.86 -1.91
N ALA A 423 9.27 -22.70 -2.95
CA ALA A 423 7.99 -23.17 -3.50
C ALA A 423 7.19 -23.96 -2.45
N LEU A 424 5.89 -23.70 -2.36
CA LEU A 424 4.96 -24.35 -1.45
C LEU A 424 4.04 -25.31 -2.20
N ALA A 425 3.21 -24.76 -3.09
CA ALA A 425 2.17 -25.50 -3.80
C ALA A 425 1.80 -24.81 -5.12
N THR A 426 0.81 -25.38 -5.81
CA THR A 426 0.13 -24.74 -6.94
C THR A 426 -1.34 -25.13 -6.87
N ILE A 427 -2.23 -24.14 -6.81
CA ILE A 427 -3.68 -24.33 -6.68
C ILE A 427 -4.39 -23.92 -7.97
N SER A 428 -5.45 -24.64 -8.36
CA SER A 428 -6.32 -24.19 -9.44
C SER A 428 -7.15 -22.99 -8.99
N THR A 429 -7.33 -22.01 -9.87
CA THR A 429 -8.25 -20.90 -9.58
C THR A 429 -9.72 -21.31 -9.66
N GLY A 430 -10.03 -22.44 -10.30
CA GLY A 430 -11.40 -22.79 -10.73
C GLY A 430 -11.93 -21.91 -11.87
N GLY A 431 -11.18 -20.88 -12.30
CA GLY A 431 -11.46 -20.05 -13.47
C GLY A 431 -10.49 -20.34 -14.62
N GLN A 432 -10.46 -19.47 -15.62
CA GLN A 432 -9.59 -19.57 -16.80
C GLN A 432 -8.89 -18.24 -17.11
N SER A 433 -7.63 -18.32 -17.54
CA SER A 433 -6.74 -17.18 -17.78
C SER A 433 -6.65 -16.19 -16.59
N PRO A 434 -6.15 -16.62 -15.41
CA PRO A 434 -5.91 -15.72 -14.30
C PRO A 434 -4.85 -14.66 -14.64
N VAL A 435 -5.22 -13.39 -14.51
CA VAL A 435 -4.42 -12.23 -14.89
C VAL A 435 -4.02 -11.40 -13.67
N GLY A 436 -4.90 -10.54 -13.15
CA GLY A 436 -4.68 -9.79 -11.93
C GLY A 436 -4.71 -10.69 -10.69
N ILE A 437 -3.81 -10.44 -9.75
CA ILE A 437 -3.76 -11.10 -8.45
C ILE A 437 -3.40 -10.06 -7.39
N VAL A 438 -4.04 -10.14 -6.22
CA VAL A 438 -3.76 -9.29 -5.07
C VAL A 438 -3.79 -10.15 -3.80
N ALA A 439 -2.85 -9.89 -2.89
CA ALA A 439 -2.79 -10.46 -1.55
C ALA A 439 -2.94 -9.30 -0.56
N ARG A 440 -3.98 -9.31 0.28
CA ARG A 440 -4.30 -8.18 1.18
C ARG A 440 -4.94 -8.62 2.47
#